data_AF-D2PVY6-F1
#
_entry.id   AF-D2PVY6-F1
#
_cell.length_a   1.000
_cell.length_b   1.000
_cell.length_c   1.000
_cell.angle_alpha   90.00
_cell.angle_beta   90.00
_cell.angle_gamma   90.00
#
_symmetry.space_group_name_H-M   'P 1'
#
loop_
_entity.id
_entity.type
_entity.pdbx_description
1 polymer ?
#
loop_
_entity_poly.entity_id
_entity_poly.type
_entity_poly.pdbx_seq_one_letter_code
_entity_poly.pdbx_strand_id
1 'polypeptide(L)'
;MAPPASDLLDRAESYLRVGSAEEMADAVTRSHLPDFRCVGWYAVPPPGWSVAIDAEYAGRQIPQPLARRFGTEAFWERWTRAECLCKLADTPMLAWWPQHGLDVPDDFPGAWRTLRLDDLVVSVALSPTTAGRTLRPA
;
A
#
# COMPACT_ATOMS: atom_id res chain seq x y z
N MET A 1 -13.23 -18.73 11.19
CA MET A 1 -11.81 -18.80 10.80
C MET A 1 -11.55 -17.62 9.88
N ALA A 2 -10.70 -16.68 10.28
CA ALA A 2 -10.39 -15.53 9.44
C ALA A 2 -9.60 -16.01 8.21
N PRO A 3 -9.70 -15.33 7.05
CA PRO A 3 -8.87 -15.66 5.90
C PRO A 3 -7.38 -15.48 6.27
N PRO A 4 -6.44 -16.22 5.67
CA PRO A 4 -5.02 -16.13 6.01
C PRO A 4 -4.43 -14.72 5.80
N ALA A 5 -5.05 -13.91 4.94
CA ALA A 5 -4.71 -12.49 4.80
C ALA A 5 -5.03 -11.65 6.06
N SER A 6 -6.08 -12.01 6.82
CA SER A 6 -6.44 -11.34 8.07
C SER A 6 -5.36 -11.51 9.11
N ASP A 7 -4.84 -12.72 9.31
CA ASP A 7 -3.82 -12.99 10.34
C ASP A 7 -2.54 -12.15 10.12
N LEU A 8 -2.16 -11.94 8.85
CA LEU A 8 -1.04 -11.08 8.49
C LEU A 8 -1.34 -9.60 8.76
N LEU A 9 -2.54 -9.14 8.40
CA LEU A 9 -2.96 -7.75 8.62
C LEU A 9 -3.14 -7.44 10.10
N ASP A 10 -3.67 -8.36 10.90
CA ASP A 10 -3.85 -8.23 12.35
C ASP A 10 -2.52 -8.04 13.07
N ARG A 11 -1.44 -8.57 12.50
CA ARG A 11 -0.06 -8.48 13.02
C ARG A 11 0.85 -7.57 12.19
N ALA A 12 0.29 -6.74 11.30
CA ALA A 12 1.05 -5.99 10.31
C ALA A 12 2.20 -5.15 10.91
N GLU A 13 2.00 -4.54 12.07
CA GLU A 13 3.04 -3.78 12.79
C GLU A 13 4.31 -4.61 13.07
N SER A 14 4.17 -5.91 13.35
CA SER A 14 5.31 -6.80 13.62
C SER A 14 6.13 -7.18 12.39
N TYR A 15 5.60 -6.90 11.20
CA TYR A 15 6.23 -7.21 9.91
C TYR A 15 6.75 -5.97 9.18
N LEU A 16 6.50 -4.77 9.73
CA LEU A 16 6.95 -3.51 9.19
C LEU A 16 8.24 -3.06 9.88
N ARG A 17 9.17 -2.53 9.09
CA ARG A 17 10.40 -1.89 9.59
C ARG A 17 10.65 -0.60 8.82
N VAL A 18 11.26 0.37 9.49
CA VAL A 18 11.68 1.64 8.89
C VAL A 18 13.20 1.72 8.99
N GLY A 19 13.85 2.08 7.89
CA GLY A 19 15.31 2.25 7.81
C GLY A 19 15.70 2.87 6.48
N SER A 20 16.93 2.64 6.05
CA SER A 20 17.42 2.95 4.71
C SER A 20 16.99 1.91 3.67
N ALA A 21 17.10 2.24 2.38
CA ALA A 21 16.81 1.30 1.30
C ALA A 21 17.75 0.07 1.31
N GLU A 22 18.98 0.22 1.81
CA GLU A 22 19.97 -0.85 1.97
C GLU A 22 19.58 -1.80 3.10
N GLU A 23 19.21 -1.28 4.27
CA GLU A 23 18.74 -2.10 5.40
C GLU A 23 17.47 -2.88 5.05
N MET A 24 16.64 -2.34 4.15
CA MET A 24 15.40 -2.98 3.68
C MET A 24 15.60 -3.89 2.45
N ALA A 25 16.83 -4.20 2.05
CA ALA A 25 17.09 -4.96 0.81
C ALA A 25 16.37 -6.32 0.74
N ASP A 26 16.22 -7.00 1.88
CA ASP A 26 15.59 -8.32 1.99
C ASP A 26 14.06 -8.26 2.24
N ALA A 27 13.46 -7.06 2.23
CA ALA A 27 12.01 -6.93 2.39
C ALA A 27 11.27 -7.51 1.17
N VAL A 28 10.14 -8.18 1.42
CA VAL A 28 9.26 -8.74 0.39
C VAL A 28 8.72 -7.64 -0.52
N THR A 29 8.40 -6.48 0.05
CA THR A 29 8.04 -5.26 -0.68
C THR A 29 8.43 -4.03 0.13
N ARG A 30 8.56 -2.88 -0.54
CA ARG A 30 9.10 -1.63 0.01
C ARG A 30 8.29 -0.42 -0.43
N SER A 31 8.20 0.58 0.44
CA SER A 31 7.81 1.95 0.06
C SER A 31 8.95 2.91 0.40
N HIS A 32 9.26 3.82 -0.52
CA HIS A 32 10.38 4.77 -0.39
C HIS A 32 9.84 6.16 -0.07
N LEU A 33 10.50 6.83 0.87
CA LEU A 33 10.13 8.16 1.32
C LEU A 33 11.09 9.21 0.72
N PRO A 34 10.62 10.47 0.53
CA PRO A 34 11.44 11.58 0.03
C PRO A 34 12.74 11.89 0.79
N ASP A 35 12.87 11.50 2.05
CA ASP A 35 14.05 11.72 2.89
C ASP A 35 15.02 10.53 2.90
N PHE A 36 14.90 9.63 1.93
CA PHE A 36 15.69 8.41 1.79
C PHE A 36 15.38 7.30 2.80
N ARG A 37 14.41 7.51 3.71
CA ARG A 37 13.86 6.39 4.48
C ARG A 37 13.08 5.44 3.58
N CYS A 38 13.00 4.20 4.02
CA CYS A 38 12.30 3.11 3.38
C CYS A 38 11.50 2.36 4.45
N VAL A 39 10.26 2.03 4.12
CA VAL A 39 9.44 1.10 4.90
C VAL A 39 9.48 -0.25 4.19
N GLY A 40 9.86 -1.30 4.90
CA GLY A 40 9.92 -2.68 4.40
C GLY A 40 8.90 -3.58 5.05
N TRP A 41 8.30 -4.48 4.27
CA TRP A 41 7.42 -5.56 4.75
C TRP A 41 8.13 -6.92 4.68
N TYR A 42 8.07 -7.70 5.76
CA TYR A 42 8.86 -8.93 5.91
C TYR A 42 8.05 -10.22 6.05
N ALA A 43 6.72 -10.17 6.05
CA ALA A 43 5.93 -11.40 6.01
C ALA A 43 5.72 -11.89 4.58
N VAL A 44 5.84 -13.19 4.39
CA VAL A 44 5.56 -13.83 3.10
C VAL A 44 4.03 -13.94 2.95
N PRO A 45 3.43 -13.41 1.86
CA PRO A 45 2.00 -13.59 1.62
C PRO A 45 1.66 -15.07 1.38
N PRO A 46 0.41 -15.51 1.64
CA PRO A 46 -0.01 -16.87 1.34
C PRO A 46 0.17 -17.22 -0.15
N PRO A 47 0.32 -18.51 -0.51
CA PRO A 47 0.40 -18.92 -1.91
C PRO A 47 -0.78 -18.39 -2.73
N GLY A 48 -0.49 -17.79 -3.89
CA GLY A 48 -1.51 -17.18 -4.76
C GLY A 48 -2.02 -15.82 -4.27
N TRP A 49 -1.36 -15.18 -3.31
CA TRP A 49 -1.63 -13.82 -2.86
C TRP A 49 -0.42 -12.90 -3.08
N SER A 50 -0.71 -11.64 -3.36
CA SER A 50 0.27 -10.56 -3.45
C SER A 50 0.08 -9.60 -2.28
N VAL A 51 1.17 -8.94 -1.88
CA VAL A 51 1.15 -7.87 -0.85
C VAL A 51 1.75 -6.59 -1.42
N ALA A 52 1.13 -5.47 -1.11
CA ALA A 52 1.64 -4.14 -1.39
C ALA A 52 1.63 -3.30 -0.13
N ILE A 53 2.61 -2.41 -0.01
CA ILE A 53 2.65 -1.39 1.04
C ILE A 53 2.85 -0.02 0.42
N ASP A 54 2.35 1.00 1.13
CA ASP A 54 2.66 2.38 0.85
C ASP A 54 2.73 3.19 2.14
N ALA A 55 3.64 4.16 2.17
CA ALA A 55 3.92 4.99 3.33
C ALA A 55 3.99 6.46 2.93
N GLU A 56 3.29 7.31 3.68
CA GLU A 56 3.37 8.76 3.56
C GLU A 56 3.49 9.41 4.93
N TYR A 57 4.07 10.60 4.94
CA TYR A 57 4.18 11.43 6.13
C TYR A 57 2.82 11.90 6.61
N ALA A 58 2.45 11.57 7.84
CA ALA A 58 1.17 11.98 8.42
C ALA A 58 1.01 13.50 8.50
N GLY A 59 2.12 14.23 8.70
CA GLY A 59 2.16 15.69 8.80
C GLY A 59 2.43 16.43 7.48
N ARG A 60 2.57 15.71 6.35
CA ARG A 60 2.88 16.36 5.07
C ARG A 60 1.70 17.19 4.60
N GLN A 61 2.00 18.40 4.10
CA GLN A 61 0.98 19.26 3.54
C GLN A 61 0.36 18.61 2.30
N ILE A 62 -0.96 18.49 2.29
CA ILE A 62 -1.71 17.98 1.15
C ILE A 62 -1.62 19.02 0.01
N PRO A 63 -1.20 18.64 -1.20
CA PRO A 63 -1.21 19.55 -2.35
C PRO A 63 -2.61 20.10 -2.61
N GLN A 64 -2.73 21.42 -2.79
CA GLN A 64 -4.03 22.10 -2.91
C GLN A 64 -4.95 21.50 -4.00
N PRO A 65 -4.46 21.12 -5.20
CA PRO A 65 -5.31 20.48 -6.20
C PRO A 65 -5.91 19.14 -5.73
N LEU A 66 -5.14 18.36 -4.95
CA LEU A 66 -5.58 17.09 -4.40
C LEU A 66 -6.57 17.29 -3.25
N ALA A 67 -6.31 18.26 -2.36
CA ALA A 67 -7.23 18.63 -1.29
C ALA A 67 -8.59 19.08 -1.84
N ARG A 68 -8.60 19.89 -2.91
CA ARG A 68 -9.84 20.32 -3.58
C ARG A 68 -10.61 19.16 -4.19
N ARG A 69 -9.91 18.17 -4.74
CA ARG A 69 -10.52 17.04 -5.45
C ARG A 69 -11.02 15.96 -4.49
N PHE A 70 -10.27 15.65 -3.45
CA PHE A 70 -10.50 14.47 -2.59
C PHE A 70 -10.86 14.82 -1.14
N GLY A 71 -10.90 16.09 -0.78
CA GLY A 71 -11.02 16.54 0.60
C GLY A 71 -9.75 16.28 1.42
N THR A 72 -9.73 16.77 2.66
CA THR A 72 -8.57 16.66 3.57
C THR A 72 -8.74 15.61 4.65
N GLU A 73 -9.97 15.17 4.92
CA GLU A 73 -10.27 14.18 5.95
C GLU A 73 -9.57 12.85 5.65
N ALA A 74 -8.78 12.37 6.62
CA ALA A 74 -8.00 11.13 6.52
C ALA A 74 -7.22 10.97 5.19
N PHE A 75 -6.79 12.08 4.57
CA PHE A 75 -6.29 12.06 3.18
C PHE A 75 -5.13 11.08 2.99
N TRP A 76 -4.11 11.11 3.86
CA TRP A 76 -2.95 10.24 3.73
C TRP A 76 -3.27 8.75 3.96
N GLU A 77 -4.27 8.45 4.79
CA GLU A 77 -4.76 7.09 4.99
C GLU A 77 -5.45 6.58 3.73
N ARG A 78 -6.31 7.40 3.14
CA ARG A 78 -6.98 7.08 1.87
C ARG A 78 -6.00 6.99 0.70
N TRP A 79 -5.02 7.89 0.64
CA TRP A 79 -3.98 7.94 -0.39
C TRP A 79 -3.10 6.69 -0.38
N THR A 80 -2.45 6.38 0.74
CA THR A 80 -1.57 5.21 0.86
C THR A 80 -2.31 3.90 0.58
N ARG A 81 -3.58 3.83 0.98
CA ARG A 81 -4.45 2.70 0.67
C ARG A 81 -4.73 2.58 -0.83
N ALA A 82 -5.10 3.68 -1.49
CA ALA A 82 -5.32 3.69 -2.94
C ALA A 82 -4.04 3.34 -3.72
N GLU A 83 -2.88 3.82 -3.28
CA GLU A 83 -1.56 3.44 -3.80
C GLU A 83 -1.31 1.93 -3.71
N CYS A 84 -1.64 1.29 -2.58
CA CYS A 84 -1.51 -0.15 -2.43
C CYS A 84 -2.40 -0.91 -3.44
N LEU A 85 -3.65 -0.48 -3.60
CA LEU A 85 -4.59 -1.07 -4.54
C LEU A 85 -4.13 -0.90 -5.99
N CYS A 86 -3.61 0.28 -6.33
CA CYS A 86 -2.97 0.57 -7.62
C CYS A 86 -1.82 -0.40 -7.92
N LYS A 87 -0.93 -0.61 -6.94
CA LYS A 87 0.21 -1.54 -7.05
C LYS A 87 -0.25 -2.98 -7.27
N LEU A 88 -1.29 -3.44 -6.56
CA LEU A 88 -1.85 -4.78 -6.72
C LEU A 88 -2.59 -4.98 -8.05
N ALA A 89 -3.21 -3.91 -8.58
CA ALA A 89 -3.93 -3.92 -9.85
C ALA A 89 -3.05 -3.60 -11.06
N ASP A 90 -1.74 -3.37 -10.87
CA ASP A 90 -0.81 -2.89 -11.90
C ASP A 90 -1.37 -1.67 -12.68
N THR A 91 -1.96 -0.73 -11.93
CA THR A 91 -2.65 0.44 -12.48
C THR A 91 -2.06 1.71 -11.88
N PRO A 92 -1.63 2.70 -12.68
CA PRO A 92 -1.12 3.95 -12.14
C PRO A 92 -2.23 4.77 -11.47
N MET A 93 -1.91 5.50 -10.40
CA MET A 93 -2.84 6.37 -9.66
C MET A 93 -3.65 7.30 -10.58
N LEU A 94 -3.03 7.83 -11.64
CA LEU A 94 -3.69 8.71 -12.62
C LEU A 94 -4.81 8.03 -13.42
N ALA A 95 -4.74 6.71 -13.62
CA ALA A 95 -5.78 5.92 -14.26
C ALA A 95 -6.81 5.39 -13.25
N TRP A 96 -6.41 5.20 -11.98
CA TRP A 96 -7.26 4.72 -10.89
C TRP A 96 -8.29 5.76 -10.42
N TRP A 97 -7.79 6.94 -10.05
CA TRP A 97 -8.58 7.96 -9.37
C TRP A 97 -9.73 8.61 -10.17
N PRO A 98 -9.91 8.51 -11.51
CA PRO A 98 -11.10 9.05 -12.16
C PRO A 98 -12.29 8.07 -12.00
N GLN A 99 -12.00 6.80 -11.70
CA GLN A 99 -12.99 5.74 -11.55
C GLN A 99 -13.32 5.49 -10.07
N HIS A 100 -12.29 5.45 -9.22
CA HIS A 100 -12.43 5.02 -7.83
C HIS A 100 -12.11 6.10 -6.78
N GLY A 101 -11.63 7.27 -7.22
CA GLY A 101 -11.15 8.29 -6.29
C GLY A 101 -10.01 7.78 -5.41
N LEU A 102 -10.11 7.98 -4.08
CA LEU A 102 -9.20 7.41 -3.07
C LEU A 102 -9.89 6.34 -2.21
N ASP A 103 -11.05 5.86 -2.65
CA ASP A 103 -11.84 4.88 -1.94
C ASP A 103 -11.47 3.46 -2.40
N VAL A 104 -11.93 2.48 -1.62
CA VAL A 104 -11.75 1.07 -1.95
C VAL A 104 -13.00 0.60 -2.68
N PRO A 105 -12.88 0.05 -3.89
CA PRO A 105 -14.02 -0.52 -4.59
C PRO A 105 -14.69 -1.62 -3.76
N ASP A 106 -16.02 -1.67 -3.76
CA ASP A 106 -16.80 -2.66 -3.01
C ASP A 106 -16.47 -4.11 -3.43
N ASP A 107 -15.97 -4.30 -4.66
CA ASP A 107 -15.59 -5.57 -5.25
C ASP A 107 -14.08 -5.86 -5.14
N PHE A 108 -13.31 -5.07 -4.38
CA PHE A 108 -11.89 -5.35 -4.17
C PHE A 108 -11.72 -6.75 -3.53
N PRO A 109 -11.07 -7.71 -4.20
CA PRO A 109 -11.06 -9.12 -3.78
C PRO A 109 -10.09 -9.40 -2.62
N GLY A 110 -9.60 -8.35 -1.96
CA GLY A 110 -8.54 -8.40 -0.98
C GLY A 110 -8.92 -7.81 0.37
N ALA A 111 -7.91 -7.65 1.21
CA ALA A 111 -8.03 -7.00 2.50
C ALA A 111 -6.87 -6.02 2.68
N TRP A 112 -7.02 -5.11 3.62
CA TRP A 112 -6.08 -4.04 3.88
C TRP A 112 -6.03 -3.63 5.36
N ARG A 113 -5.03 -2.85 5.73
CA ARG A 113 -4.99 -2.19 7.03
C ARG A 113 -4.13 -0.94 6.89
N THR A 114 -4.60 0.14 7.51
CA THR A 114 -3.81 1.36 7.66
C THR A 114 -3.38 1.49 9.11
N LEU A 115 -2.12 1.86 9.30
CA LEU A 115 -1.43 1.94 10.58
C LEU A 115 -0.69 3.27 10.68
N ARG A 116 -0.36 3.66 11.91
CA ARG A 116 0.61 4.71 12.17
C ARG A 116 1.90 4.11 12.69
N LEU A 117 3.01 4.49 12.09
CA LEU A 117 4.36 4.14 12.53
C LEU A 117 5.13 5.45 12.70
N ASP A 118 5.28 5.90 13.94
CA ASP A 118 5.84 7.21 14.28
C ASP A 118 5.17 8.37 13.50
N ASP A 119 5.91 9.01 12.60
CA ASP A 119 5.46 10.12 11.76
C ASP A 119 4.81 9.68 10.43
N LEU A 120 4.70 8.38 10.20
CA LEU A 120 4.20 7.79 8.96
C LEU A 120 2.77 7.24 9.12
N VAL A 121 1.99 7.43 8.07
CA VAL A 121 0.80 6.63 7.78
C VAL A 121 1.20 5.55 6.79
N VAL A 122 0.98 4.29 7.15
CA VAL A 122 1.35 3.13 6.32
C VAL A 122 0.13 2.30 6.05
N SER A 123 -0.15 2.04 4.78
CA SER A 123 -1.16 1.06 4.38
C SER A 123 -0.48 -0.21 3.90
N VAL A 124 -1.07 -1.34 4.27
CA VAL A 124 -0.73 -2.68 3.77
C VAL A 124 -1.99 -3.25 3.13
N ALA A 125 -1.88 -3.79 1.91
CA ALA A 125 -2.96 -4.49 1.27
C ALA A 125 -2.50 -5.85 0.75
N LEU A 126 -3.38 -6.84 0.85
CA LEU A 126 -3.23 -8.15 0.23
C LEU A 126 -4.41 -8.42 -0.69
N SER A 127 -4.14 -8.98 -1.86
CA SER A 127 -5.18 -9.51 -2.75
C SER A 127 -4.73 -10.84 -3.34
N PRO A 128 -5.66 -11.67 -3.83
CA PRO A 128 -5.32 -12.75 -4.72
C PRO A 128 -4.44 -12.23 -5.85
N THR A 129 -3.38 -12.96 -6.19
CA THR A 129 -2.52 -12.62 -7.30
C THR A 129 -3.33 -12.74 -8.58
N THR A 130 -3.65 -11.62 -9.20
CA THR A 130 -4.14 -11.61 -10.58
C THR A 130 -3.04 -12.25 -11.42
N ALA A 131 -3.36 -13.28 -12.20
CA ALA A 131 -2.41 -13.88 -13.13
C ALA A 131 -1.98 -12.81 -14.15
N GLY A 132 -0.90 -12.09 -13.84
CA GLY A 132 -0.31 -11.08 -14.71
C GLY A 132 0.22 -11.76 -15.96
N ARG A 133 -0.31 -11.33 -17.11
CA ARG A 133 0.12 -11.68 -18.46
C ARG A 133 1.65 -11.66 -18.51
N THR A 134 2.26 -12.82 -18.70
CA THR A 134 3.70 -12.94 -18.95
C THR A 134 4.03 -12.04 -20.14
N LEU A 135 4.74 -10.94 -19.91
CA LEU A 135 5.44 -10.25 -20.98
C LEU A 135 6.44 -11.26 -21.54
N ARG A 136 6.13 -11.83 -22.70
CA ARG A 136 7.13 -12.56 -23.48
C ARG A 136 8.19 -11.53 -23.90
N PRO A 137 9.49 -11.82 -23.74
CA PRO A 137 10.52 -10.97 -24.30
C PRO A 137 10.36 -10.93 -25.83
N ALA A 138 10.58 -9.73 -26.38
CA ALA A 138 10.63 -9.47 -27.82
C ALA A 138 11.81 -10.19 -28.49
#